data_AF-A0A967KPC1-F1
#
_entry.id   AF-A0A967KPC1-F1
#
_cell.length_a   1.000
_cell.length_b   1.000
_cell.length_c   1.000
_cell.angle_alpha   90.00
_cell.angle_beta   90.00
_cell.angle_gamma   90.00
#
_symmetry.space_group_name_H-M   'P 1'
#
loop_
_entity.id
_entity.type
_entity.pdbx_description
1 polymer ?
#
loop_
_entity_poly.entity_id
_entity_poly.type
_entity_poly.pdbx_seq_one_letter_code
_entity_poly.pdbx_strand_id
1 'polypeptide(L)'
;YAGREICSDCHDDIVDTKYEGFHQNVACEVCHGPAAEHTDDPFAAQLEAPRGRGYCPLCHEYLPSRPTGFPQIVAASHNPMKPCISCHEPHNPEPPTTPKECEACHATIARTKSLSHHVYVPCTRCHKTPDEHKINPREVLPEKPASREFCGGCHAEDADSEKGIPRVNLETHETRYVCWQCHYPHLPEARE
;
A
#
# COMPACT_ATOMS: atom_id res chain seq x y z
N TYR A 1 25.51 18.56 1.13
CA TYR A 1 24.72 17.82 2.13
C TYR A 1 25.41 17.95 3.47
N ALA A 2 24.67 18.21 4.55
CA ALA A 2 25.20 18.34 5.90
C ALA A 2 25.07 17.03 6.71
N GLY A 3 24.17 16.14 6.31
CA GLY A 3 23.88 14.91 7.04
C GLY A 3 22.84 15.12 8.15
N ARG A 4 22.28 14.02 8.66
CA ARG A 4 21.18 14.06 9.65
C ARG A 4 21.64 14.53 11.03
N GLU A 5 22.80 14.07 11.48
CA GLU A 5 23.18 14.20 12.90
C GLU A 5 23.41 15.64 13.31
N ILE A 6 23.95 16.47 12.42
CA ILE A 6 24.13 17.90 12.69
C ILE A 6 22.79 18.65 12.81
N CYS A 7 21.69 18.10 12.26
CA CYS A 7 20.37 18.72 12.41
C CYS A 7 19.84 18.59 13.84
N SER A 8 20.14 17.49 14.55
CA SER A 8 19.66 17.28 15.92
C SER A 8 20.34 18.19 16.94
N ASP A 9 21.48 18.78 16.61
CA ASP A 9 22.17 19.72 17.51
C ASP A 9 21.36 21.01 17.74
N CYS A 10 20.42 21.35 16.84
CA CYS A 10 19.60 22.57 16.91
C CYS A 10 18.09 22.35 16.73
N HIS A 11 17.65 21.20 16.19
CA HIS A 11 16.25 20.87 15.90
C HIS A 11 15.85 19.52 16.52
N ASP A 12 16.23 19.29 17.77
CA ASP A 12 16.01 18.04 18.50
C ASP A 12 14.51 17.66 18.55
N ASP A 13 13.63 18.61 18.84
CA ASP A 13 12.17 18.42 18.89
C ASP A 13 11.57 17.90 17.56
N ILE A 14 12.01 18.47 16.44
CA ILE A 14 11.58 18.06 15.09
C ILE A 14 12.18 16.71 14.74
N VAL A 15 13.44 16.46 15.11
CA VAL A 15 14.12 15.19 14.86
C VAL A 15 13.42 14.06 15.62
N ASP A 16 13.08 14.27 16.89
CA ASP A 16 12.37 13.29 17.71
C ASP A 16 11.00 12.95 17.11
N THR A 17 10.21 13.98 16.77
CA THR A 17 8.90 13.81 16.09
C THR A 17 9.04 12.97 14.82
N LYS A 18 10.09 13.26 14.02
CA LYS A 18 10.34 12.55 12.77
C LYS A 18 10.83 11.12 12.99
N TYR A 19 11.60 10.89 14.05
CA TYR A 19 12.17 9.59 14.39
C TYR A 19 11.10 8.61 14.85
N GLU A 20 10.11 9.09 15.60
CA GLU A 20 8.93 8.31 15.98
C GLU A 20 7.95 8.09 14.81
N GLY A 21 8.00 8.97 13.80
CA GLY A 21 7.08 8.95 12.66
C GLY A 21 7.49 8.06 11.47
N PHE A 22 6.60 8.02 10.46
CA PHE A 22 6.78 7.18 9.26
C PHE A 22 7.85 7.69 8.27
N HIS A 23 8.31 8.93 8.41
CA HIS A 23 9.42 9.49 7.63
C HIS A 23 10.78 9.40 8.34
N GLN A 24 10.89 8.60 9.41
CA GLN A 24 12.13 8.41 10.16
C GLN A 24 13.34 8.03 9.30
N ASN A 25 13.17 7.40 8.14
CA ASN A 25 14.27 7.00 7.25
C ASN A 25 14.53 7.96 6.07
N VAL A 26 13.71 9.01 5.90
CA VAL A 26 13.93 10.05 4.88
C VAL A 26 14.95 11.07 5.44
N ALA A 27 15.95 11.49 4.68
CA ALA A 27 16.88 12.53 5.16
C ALA A 27 16.21 13.92 5.08
N CYS A 28 16.53 14.82 6.01
CA CYS A 28 15.95 16.18 6.06
C CYS A 28 16.13 16.91 4.72
N GLU A 29 17.32 16.77 4.16
CA GLU A 29 17.77 17.39 2.91
C GLU A 29 17.06 16.84 1.67
N VAL A 30 16.33 15.71 1.78
CA VAL A 30 15.45 15.24 0.70
C VAL A 30 14.34 16.25 0.49
N CYS A 31 13.76 16.84 1.54
CA CYS A 31 12.71 17.84 1.38
C CYS A 31 13.25 19.27 1.40
N HIS A 32 14.19 19.55 2.30
CA HIS A 32 14.64 20.92 2.59
C HIS A 32 15.84 21.38 1.73
N GLY A 33 16.36 20.51 0.86
CA GLY A 33 17.54 20.78 0.06
C GLY A 33 18.85 20.65 0.84
N PRO A 34 20.01 20.89 0.19
CA PRO A 34 21.31 20.75 0.80
C PRO A 34 21.53 21.81 1.89
N ALA A 35 21.93 21.38 3.08
CA ALA A 35 21.97 22.20 4.29
C ALA A 35 23.37 22.67 4.71
N ALA A 36 24.42 22.45 3.90
CA ALA A 36 25.80 22.73 4.31
C ALA A 36 26.03 24.22 4.64
N GLU A 37 25.49 25.13 3.84
CA GLU A 37 25.59 26.58 4.13
C GLU A 37 24.74 26.96 5.34
N HIS A 38 23.59 26.31 5.53
CA HIS A 38 22.73 26.50 6.69
C HIS A 38 23.43 26.11 8.00
N THR A 39 24.25 25.06 8.00
CA THR A 39 24.99 24.66 9.20
C THR A 39 26.13 25.61 9.55
N ASP A 40 26.69 26.31 8.57
CA ASP A 40 27.76 27.30 8.79
C ASP A 40 27.19 28.65 9.26
N ASP A 41 26.07 29.10 8.67
CA ASP A 41 25.35 30.32 9.06
C ASP A 41 23.83 30.14 8.98
N PRO A 42 23.18 29.64 10.06
CA PRO A 42 21.75 29.33 10.06
C PRO A 42 20.84 30.54 9.85
N PHE A 43 21.33 31.75 10.15
CA PHE A 43 20.54 32.98 10.04
C PHE A 43 20.64 33.59 8.64
N ALA A 44 21.79 33.42 7.96
CA ALA A 44 21.97 33.90 6.60
C ALA A 44 21.47 32.91 5.53
N ALA A 45 21.57 31.61 5.78
CA ALA A 45 21.22 30.56 4.82
C ALA A 45 20.03 29.74 5.32
N GLN A 46 18.81 30.27 5.16
CA GLN A 46 17.59 29.55 5.53
C GLN A 46 17.20 28.51 4.47
N LEU A 47 16.74 27.35 4.94
CA LEU A 47 16.20 26.31 4.08
C LEU A 47 14.69 26.48 3.88
N GLU A 48 14.22 26.19 2.67
CA GLU A 48 12.79 26.16 2.36
C GLU A 48 12.25 24.74 2.35
N ALA A 49 11.08 24.55 2.94
CA ALA A 49 10.33 23.31 2.86
C ALA A 49 9.35 23.35 1.68
N PRO A 50 9.14 22.25 0.93
CA PRO A 50 8.15 22.19 -0.12
C PRO A 50 6.75 22.39 0.46
N ARG A 51 6.13 23.53 0.14
CA ARG A 51 4.74 23.82 0.54
C ARG A 51 3.72 23.46 -0.53
N GLY A 52 4.18 23.28 -1.77
CA GLY A 52 3.35 22.90 -2.90
C GLY A 52 3.01 21.41 -2.93
N ARG A 53 2.07 21.04 -3.81
CA ARG A 53 1.57 19.66 -3.94
C ARG A 53 2.48 18.75 -4.76
N GLY A 54 3.45 19.30 -5.48
CA GLY A 54 4.26 18.56 -6.45
C GLY A 54 5.36 17.67 -5.85
N TYR A 55 5.78 17.92 -4.62
CA TYR A 55 6.95 17.26 -4.05
C TYR A 55 6.66 15.87 -3.50
N CYS A 56 5.60 15.73 -2.69
CA CYS A 56 5.23 14.45 -2.07
C CYS A 56 4.93 13.33 -3.10
N PRO A 57 4.25 13.60 -4.23
CA PRO A 57 4.00 12.61 -5.27
C PRO A 57 5.27 12.03 -5.93
N LEU A 58 6.43 12.68 -5.82
CA LEU A 58 7.69 12.09 -6.32
C LEU A 58 7.97 10.71 -5.68
N CYS A 59 7.54 10.54 -4.44
CA CYS A 59 7.58 9.27 -3.73
C CYS A 59 6.21 8.58 -3.73
N HIS A 60 5.14 9.32 -3.45
CA HIS A 60 3.82 8.78 -3.13
C HIS A 60 2.85 8.67 -4.32
N GLU A 61 3.24 9.06 -5.53
CA GLU A 61 2.42 8.76 -6.71
C GLU A 61 2.34 7.25 -6.92
N TYR A 62 1.17 6.78 -7.37
CA TYR A 62 0.98 5.40 -7.70
C TYR A 62 1.92 4.96 -8.83
N LEU A 63 2.76 3.98 -8.53
CA LEU A 63 3.69 3.35 -9.45
C LEU A 63 3.64 1.83 -9.23
N PRO A 64 3.28 1.02 -10.26
CA PRO A 64 3.17 -0.44 -10.11
C PRO A 64 4.43 -1.14 -9.60
N SER A 65 5.60 -0.54 -9.82
CA SER A 65 6.90 -1.04 -9.37
C SER A 65 7.18 -0.79 -7.88
N ARG A 66 6.39 0.04 -7.20
CA ARG A 66 6.55 0.28 -5.77
C ARG A 66 6.04 -0.92 -4.97
N PRO A 67 6.67 -1.23 -3.82
CA PRO A 67 6.23 -2.32 -2.97
C PRO A 67 4.76 -2.18 -2.54
N THR A 68 4.07 -3.30 -2.49
CA THR A 68 2.74 -3.39 -1.86
C THR A 68 2.81 -2.90 -0.42
N GLY A 69 1.81 -2.12 0.01
CA GLY A 69 1.76 -1.53 1.35
C GLY A 69 2.60 -0.27 1.53
N PHE A 70 3.40 0.15 0.54
CA PHE A 70 3.95 1.50 0.54
C PHE A 70 2.81 2.51 0.27
N PRO A 71 2.61 3.55 1.09
CA PRO A 71 1.53 4.51 0.90
C PRO A 71 1.64 5.20 -0.45
N GLN A 72 0.64 4.97 -1.30
CA GLN A 72 0.56 5.53 -2.65
C GLN A 72 -0.82 6.11 -2.90
N ILE A 73 -0.86 7.19 -3.68
CA ILE A 73 -2.07 7.88 -4.10
C ILE A 73 -2.04 8.09 -5.61
N VAL A 74 -3.20 8.30 -6.22
CA VAL A 74 -3.28 8.93 -7.53
C VAL A 74 -3.42 10.43 -7.29
N ALA A 75 -2.36 11.21 -7.50
CA ALA A 75 -2.36 12.63 -7.15
C ALA A 75 -3.48 13.39 -7.86
N ALA A 76 -3.88 13.00 -9.07
CA ALA A 76 -4.97 13.67 -9.80
C ALA A 76 -6.34 13.59 -9.09
N SER A 77 -6.60 12.52 -8.33
CA SER A 77 -7.91 12.28 -7.69
C SER A 77 -7.90 12.45 -6.17
N HIS A 78 -6.74 12.34 -5.52
CA HIS A 78 -6.65 12.42 -4.06
C HIS A 78 -6.66 13.87 -3.55
N ASN A 79 -7.84 14.47 -3.33
CA ASN A 79 -7.97 15.86 -2.87
C ASN A 79 -7.26 16.85 -3.83
N PRO A 80 -7.74 17.01 -5.07
CA PRO A 80 -7.10 17.88 -6.05
C PRO A 80 -7.01 19.33 -5.53
N MET A 81 -5.97 20.04 -5.96
CA MET A 81 -5.68 21.44 -5.62
C MET A 81 -5.34 21.74 -4.14
N LYS A 82 -5.46 20.79 -3.22
CA LYS A 82 -5.06 20.97 -1.82
C LYS A 82 -3.62 20.49 -1.59
N PRO A 83 -2.75 21.28 -0.96
CA PRO A 83 -1.42 20.83 -0.55
C PRO A 83 -1.51 19.64 0.40
N CYS A 84 -0.61 18.66 0.27
CA CYS A 84 -0.59 17.47 1.12
C CYS A 84 -0.50 17.84 2.62
N ILE A 85 0.25 18.89 2.91
CA ILE A 85 0.50 19.40 4.27
C ILE A 85 -0.73 19.99 4.96
N SER A 86 -1.84 20.21 4.25
CA SER A 86 -3.07 20.68 4.90
C SER A 86 -3.78 19.57 5.68
N CYS A 87 -3.39 18.32 5.46
CA CYS A 87 -4.00 17.15 6.09
C CYS A 87 -2.96 16.20 6.72
N HIS A 88 -1.70 16.24 6.28
CA HIS A 88 -0.62 15.39 6.78
C HIS A 88 0.52 16.23 7.36
N GLU A 89 1.06 15.83 8.50
CA GLU A 89 2.28 16.40 9.08
C GLU A 89 3.51 15.74 8.42
N PRO A 90 4.37 16.45 7.66
CA PRO A 90 5.48 15.82 6.94
C PRO A 90 6.51 15.12 7.82
N HIS A 91 6.68 15.55 9.08
CA HIS A 91 7.60 14.90 10.01
C HIS A 91 7.00 13.65 10.64
N ASN A 92 5.69 13.62 10.88
CA ASN A 92 4.97 12.42 11.29
C ASN A 92 3.72 12.19 10.42
N PRO A 93 3.89 11.69 9.18
CA PRO A 93 2.78 11.61 8.24
C PRO A 93 1.90 10.41 8.58
N GLU A 94 0.79 10.70 9.25
CA GLU A 94 -0.27 9.75 9.49
C GLU A 94 -1.43 9.99 8.51
N PRO A 95 -2.03 8.93 7.95
CA PRO A 95 -3.33 9.05 7.32
C PRO A 95 -4.33 9.57 8.36
N PRO A 96 -5.13 10.62 8.06
CA PRO A 96 -6.14 11.13 9.01
C PRO A 96 -7.19 10.07 9.37
N THR A 97 -7.30 9.03 8.55
CA THR A 97 -8.07 7.83 8.82
C THR A 97 -7.29 6.61 8.35
N THR A 98 -7.18 5.58 9.20
CA THR A 98 -6.65 4.27 8.79
C THR A 98 -7.44 3.77 7.57
N PRO A 99 -6.78 3.31 6.50
CA PRO A 99 -7.49 2.78 5.36
C PRO A 99 -8.37 1.60 5.78
N LYS A 100 -9.69 1.76 5.62
CA LYS A 100 -10.67 0.73 6.02
C LYS A 100 -10.71 -0.42 5.02
N GLU A 101 -10.34 -0.14 3.77
CA GLU A 101 -10.45 -1.03 2.62
C GLU A 101 -9.08 -1.54 2.15
N CYS A 102 -9.05 -2.78 1.65
CA CYS A 102 -7.84 -3.45 1.20
C CYS A 102 -7.14 -2.72 0.04
N GLU A 103 -7.90 -2.06 -0.83
CA GLU A 103 -7.40 -1.40 -2.05
C GLU A 103 -6.50 -0.21 -1.79
N ALA A 104 -6.57 0.40 -0.60
CA ALA A 104 -5.68 1.50 -0.26
C ALA A 104 -4.20 1.07 -0.17
N CYS A 105 -3.94 -0.18 0.28
CA CYS A 105 -2.59 -0.75 0.36
C CYS A 105 -2.31 -1.71 -0.80
N HIS A 106 -3.34 -2.36 -1.34
CA HIS A 106 -3.26 -3.38 -2.39
C HIS A 106 -3.86 -2.90 -3.72
N ALA A 107 -3.70 -1.62 -4.05
CA ALA A 107 -4.31 -0.98 -5.23
C ALA A 107 -4.03 -1.75 -6.53
N THR A 108 -2.82 -2.31 -6.70
CA THR A 108 -2.46 -3.11 -7.88
C THR A 108 -3.32 -4.37 -7.96
N ILE A 109 -3.48 -5.09 -6.85
CA ILE A 109 -4.32 -6.30 -6.78
C ILE A 109 -5.78 -5.95 -7.05
N ALA A 110 -6.28 -4.86 -6.46
CA ALA A 110 -7.66 -4.40 -6.65
C ALA A 110 -7.95 -4.08 -8.12
N ARG A 111 -7.04 -3.37 -8.82
CA ARG A 111 -7.16 -3.09 -10.26
C ARG A 111 -7.05 -4.33 -11.14
N THR A 112 -6.17 -5.28 -10.80
CA THR A 112 -6.09 -6.53 -11.56
C THR A 112 -7.40 -7.31 -11.41
N LYS A 113 -7.89 -7.44 -10.17
CA LYS A 113 -9.16 -8.12 -9.86
C LYS A 113 -10.37 -7.43 -10.50
N SER A 114 -10.35 -6.11 -10.67
CA SER A 114 -11.47 -5.39 -11.29
C SER A 114 -11.69 -5.77 -12.76
N LEU A 115 -10.71 -6.41 -13.39
CA LEU A 115 -10.82 -6.96 -14.74
C LEU A 115 -11.12 -8.47 -14.74
N SER A 116 -11.12 -9.11 -13.57
CA SER A 116 -11.33 -10.55 -13.41
C SER A 116 -12.80 -10.94 -13.27
N HIS A 117 -13.07 -12.22 -13.49
CA HIS A 117 -14.37 -12.83 -13.22
C HIS A 117 -14.75 -12.80 -11.72
N HIS A 118 -13.80 -12.57 -10.82
CA HIS A 118 -14.02 -12.45 -9.37
C HIS A 118 -14.24 -11.00 -8.90
N VAL A 119 -14.44 -10.04 -9.81
CA VAL A 119 -14.60 -8.60 -9.46
C VAL A 119 -15.65 -8.36 -8.37
N TYR A 120 -16.75 -9.12 -8.38
CA TYR A 120 -17.85 -8.96 -7.42
C TYR A 120 -17.68 -9.73 -6.11
N VAL A 121 -16.66 -10.59 -5.99
CA VAL A 121 -16.40 -11.35 -4.76
C VAL A 121 -15.57 -10.48 -3.82
N PRO A 122 -15.98 -10.16 -2.57
CA PRO A 122 -15.18 -9.31 -1.69
C PRO A 122 -13.84 -9.99 -1.33
N CYS A 123 -12.78 -9.21 -1.10
CA CYS A 123 -11.44 -9.75 -0.79
C CYS A 123 -11.47 -10.66 0.44
N THR A 124 -12.27 -10.30 1.44
CA THR A 124 -12.47 -11.04 2.70
C THR A 124 -13.20 -12.37 2.54
N ARG A 125 -13.79 -12.65 1.38
CA ARG A 125 -14.38 -13.97 1.10
C ARG A 125 -13.28 -15.04 1.10
N CYS A 126 -12.15 -14.75 0.46
CA CYS A 126 -11.02 -15.67 0.34
C CYS A 126 -9.97 -15.41 1.42
N HIS A 127 -9.77 -14.15 1.81
CA HIS A 127 -8.73 -13.76 2.74
C HIS A 127 -9.28 -13.49 4.13
N LYS A 128 -8.92 -14.33 5.12
CA LYS A 128 -9.16 -14.01 6.53
C LYS A 128 -8.07 -13.07 6.98
N THR A 129 -8.44 -11.83 7.27
CA THR A 129 -7.49 -10.75 7.54
C THR A 129 -7.81 -10.17 8.91
N PRO A 130 -6.92 -10.33 9.92
CA PRO A 130 -7.07 -9.64 11.20
C PRO A 130 -7.04 -8.12 11.00
N ASP A 131 -7.75 -7.35 11.83
CA ASP A 131 -7.71 -5.88 11.74
C ASP A 131 -6.30 -5.33 11.96
N GLU A 132 -5.48 -6.02 12.76
CA GLU A 132 -4.08 -5.67 12.98
C GLU A 132 -3.24 -5.70 11.69
N HIS A 133 -3.60 -6.50 10.68
CA HIS A 133 -2.93 -6.46 9.37
C HIS A 133 -2.99 -5.05 8.73
N LYS A 134 -4.05 -4.27 8.99
CA LYS A 134 -4.19 -2.91 8.43
C LYS A 134 -3.22 -1.91 9.07
N ILE A 135 -2.66 -2.26 10.22
CA ILE A 135 -1.74 -1.42 11.02
C ILE A 135 -0.31 -1.95 10.86
N ASN A 136 -0.12 -3.26 11.04
CA ASN A 136 1.17 -3.97 11.02
C ASN A 136 1.22 -5.04 9.91
N PRO A 137 1.08 -4.68 8.62
CA PRO A 137 0.91 -5.64 7.52
C PRO A 137 2.12 -6.55 7.27
N ARG A 138 3.29 -6.21 7.83
CA ARG A 138 4.52 -7.01 7.71
C ARG A 138 4.65 -8.08 8.78
N GLU A 139 4.02 -7.86 9.94
CA GLU A 139 4.09 -8.77 11.09
C GLU A 139 2.87 -9.68 11.12
N VAL A 140 1.70 -9.12 10.80
CA VAL A 140 0.43 -9.84 10.76
C VAL A 140 0.03 -10.02 9.30
N LEU A 141 0.06 -11.27 8.81
CA LEU A 141 -0.29 -11.60 7.44
C LEU A 141 -1.75 -12.12 7.35
N PRO A 142 -2.45 -11.84 6.24
CA PRO A 142 -3.76 -12.44 6.00
C PRO A 142 -3.59 -13.91 5.62
N GLU A 143 -4.60 -14.71 5.95
CA GLU A 143 -4.69 -16.09 5.46
C GLU A 143 -5.30 -16.13 4.05
N LYS A 144 -5.14 -17.28 3.38
CA LYS A 144 -5.80 -17.60 2.11
C LYS A 144 -6.28 -19.06 2.15
N PRO A 145 -7.18 -19.48 1.26
CA PRO A 145 -7.74 -20.82 1.29
C PRO A 145 -6.64 -21.89 1.19
N ALA A 146 -6.65 -22.83 2.13
CA ALA A 146 -5.67 -23.92 2.20
C ALA A 146 -6.23 -25.25 1.65
N SER A 147 -7.44 -25.23 1.10
CA SER A 147 -8.14 -26.43 0.65
C SER A 147 -8.86 -26.19 -0.69
N ARG A 148 -9.10 -27.28 -1.43
CA ARG A 148 -9.75 -27.25 -2.75
C ARG A 148 -11.26 -27.08 -2.63
N GLU A 149 -11.83 -27.54 -1.52
CA GLU A 149 -13.26 -27.45 -1.18
C GLU A 149 -13.72 -26.00 -1.10
N PHE A 150 -12.86 -25.08 -0.65
CA PHE A 150 -13.21 -23.66 -0.62
C PHE A 150 -13.53 -23.11 -2.02
N CYS A 151 -12.67 -23.38 -3.00
CA CYS A 151 -12.91 -23.01 -4.40
C CYS A 151 -14.05 -23.84 -5.00
N GLY A 152 -14.10 -25.12 -4.63
CA GLY A 152 -15.17 -26.06 -4.96
C GLY A 152 -16.56 -25.58 -4.58
N GLY A 153 -16.70 -24.83 -3.48
CA GLY A 153 -17.98 -24.24 -3.08
C GLY A 153 -18.64 -23.37 -4.14
N CYS A 154 -17.88 -22.87 -5.13
CA CYS A 154 -18.42 -22.19 -6.31
C CYS A 154 -18.12 -22.93 -7.62
N HIS A 155 -17.02 -23.67 -7.71
CA HIS A 155 -16.53 -24.25 -8.95
C HIS A 155 -16.73 -25.76 -9.09
N ALA A 156 -17.21 -26.48 -8.07
CA ALA A 156 -17.51 -27.91 -8.21
C ALA A 156 -18.70 -28.13 -9.16
N GLU A 157 -18.73 -29.29 -9.81
CA GLU A 157 -19.80 -29.70 -10.75
C GLU A 157 -21.20 -29.63 -10.11
N ASP A 158 -21.28 -29.93 -8.81
CA ASP A 158 -22.50 -29.93 -8.00
C ASP A 158 -22.70 -28.66 -7.16
N ALA A 159 -21.83 -27.66 -7.29
CA ALA A 159 -21.90 -26.46 -6.45
C ALA A 159 -23.14 -25.59 -6.77
N ASP A 160 -23.83 -25.17 -5.70
CA ASP A 160 -25.00 -24.28 -5.75
C ASP A 160 -24.58 -22.81 -5.89
N SER A 161 -23.93 -22.51 -7.02
CA SER A 161 -23.47 -21.19 -7.43
C SER A 161 -23.98 -20.88 -8.84
N GLU A 162 -23.78 -19.66 -9.33
CA GLU A 162 -24.30 -19.25 -10.64
C GLU A 162 -23.85 -20.17 -11.78
N LYS A 163 -24.77 -20.55 -12.68
CA LYS A 163 -24.53 -21.54 -13.74
C LYS A 163 -23.47 -21.12 -14.76
N GLY A 164 -23.19 -19.81 -14.88
CA GLY A 164 -22.14 -19.28 -15.75
C GLY A 164 -20.71 -19.43 -15.19
N ILE A 165 -20.56 -19.88 -13.94
CA ILE A 165 -19.24 -20.10 -13.32
C ILE A 165 -18.62 -21.40 -13.87
N PRO A 166 -17.35 -21.38 -14.33
CA PRO A 166 -16.66 -22.57 -14.79
C PRO A 166 -16.65 -23.70 -13.74
N ARG A 167 -16.93 -24.92 -14.20
CA ARG A 167 -17.06 -26.10 -13.34
C ARG A 167 -15.88 -27.04 -13.49
N VAL A 168 -15.43 -27.63 -12.39
CA VAL A 168 -14.35 -28.60 -12.33
C VAL A 168 -14.74 -29.78 -11.44
N ASN A 169 -14.31 -30.97 -11.83
CA ASN A 169 -14.42 -32.15 -10.99
C ASN A 169 -13.27 -32.16 -9.97
N LEU A 170 -13.58 -32.02 -8.69
CA LEU A 170 -12.56 -31.95 -7.63
C LEU A 170 -11.81 -33.28 -7.43
N GLU A 171 -12.33 -34.42 -7.88
CA GLU A 171 -11.64 -35.70 -7.75
C GLU A 171 -10.57 -35.88 -8.83
N THR A 172 -10.76 -35.30 -10.01
CA THR A 172 -9.87 -35.51 -11.17
C THR A 172 -9.04 -34.29 -11.57
N HIS A 173 -9.49 -33.07 -11.28
CA HIS A 173 -8.83 -31.85 -11.73
C HIS A 173 -7.63 -31.48 -10.83
N GLU A 174 -6.45 -32.00 -11.15
CA GLU A 174 -5.16 -31.81 -10.45
C GLU A 174 -5.27 -31.85 -8.90
N THR A 175 -4.96 -33.01 -8.32
CA THR A 175 -5.21 -33.29 -6.90
C THR A 175 -4.05 -32.96 -5.97
N ARG A 176 -2.87 -32.60 -6.49
CA ARG A 176 -1.67 -32.35 -5.67
C ARG A 176 -1.57 -30.94 -5.13
N TYR A 177 -2.25 -29.97 -5.75
CA TYR A 177 -2.14 -28.55 -5.43
C TYR A 177 -3.51 -27.94 -5.10
N VAL A 178 -3.51 -26.86 -4.32
CA VAL A 178 -4.71 -26.02 -4.17
C VAL A 178 -4.85 -25.10 -5.38
N CYS A 179 -6.09 -24.74 -5.71
CA CYS A 179 -6.44 -24.09 -6.98
C CYS A 179 -5.61 -22.84 -7.27
N TRP A 180 -5.34 -22.01 -6.26
CA TRP A 180 -4.61 -20.75 -6.46
C TRP A 180 -3.12 -20.90 -6.79
N GLN A 181 -2.55 -22.10 -6.63
CA GLN A 181 -1.17 -22.38 -7.03
C GLN A 181 -1.01 -22.44 -8.55
N CYS A 182 -2.09 -22.71 -9.28
CA CYS A 182 -2.13 -22.75 -10.74
C CYS A 182 -2.98 -21.61 -11.33
N HIS A 183 -4.09 -21.26 -10.66
CA HIS A 183 -5.02 -20.22 -11.10
C HIS A 183 -4.92 -18.98 -10.23
N TYR A 184 -4.48 -17.85 -10.76
CA TYR A 184 -4.41 -16.63 -9.98
C TYR A 184 -5.78 -15.92 -9.97
N PRO A 185 -6.57 -15.97 -8.88
CA PRO A 185 -8.01 -15.60 -8.95
C PRO A 185 -8.26 -14.11 -9.20
N HIS A 186 -7.24 -13.26 -9.05
CA HIS A 186 -7.32 -11.85 -9.38
C HIS A 186 -7.08 -11.54 -10.87
N LEU A 187 -6.61 -12.49 -11.68
CA LEU A 187 -6.40 -12.26 -13.11
C LEU A 187 -7.67 -12.56 -13.92
N PRO A 188 -7.87 -11.89 -15.07
CA PRO A 188 -8.96 -12.18 -16.00
C PRO A 188 -8.88 -13.56 -16.64
N GLU A 189 -7.65 -14.04 -16.85
CA GLU A 189 -7.35 -15.28 -17.55
C GLU A 189 -7.47 -16.47 -16.59
N ALA A 190 -8.49 -17.30 -16.77
CA ALA A 190 -8.31 -18.72 -16.52
C ALA A 190 -7.36 -19.21 -17.62
N ARG A 191 -6.06 -19.33 -17.32
CA ARG A 191 -5.16 -20.01 -18.26
C ARG A 191 -5.68 -21.44 -18.39
N GLU A 192 -6.08 -21.76 -19.63
CA GLU A 192 -6.51 -23.09 -20.06
C GLU A 192 -5.47 -24.17 -19.72
#